data_AF-A0A9E5IGR1-F1
#
_entry.id   AF-A0A9E5IGR1-F1
#
_cell.length_a   1.000
_cell.length_b   1.000
_cell.length_c   1.000
_cell.angle_alpha   90.00
_cell.angle_beta   90.00
_cell.angle_gamma   90.00
#
_symmetry.space_group_name_H-M   'P 1'
#
loop_
_entity.id
_entity.type
_entity.pdbx_description
1 polymer ?
#
loop_
_entity_poly.entity_id
_entity_poly.type
_entity_poly.pdbx_seq_one_letter_code
_entity_poly.pdbx_strand_id
1 'polypeptide(L)' 'MSNITIDGQSYELSSLSEEARAQLVSLQFVEQEIARLQLQMAALQTARNAYASALKAHLPAGSEKIKLSVP' A
#
# COMPACT_ATOMS: atom_id res chain seq x y z
N MET A 1 -20.40 -23.33 -4.91
CA MET A 1 -19.75 -22.87 -6.14
C MET A 1 -19.13 -21.53 -5.79
N SER A 2 -17.80 -21.48 -5.76
CA SER A 2 -17.04 -20.33 -5.27
C SER A 2 -16.69 -19.48 -6.48
N ASN A 3 -17.19 -18.25 -6.52
CA ASN A 3 -17.08 -17.40 -7.70
C ASN A 3 -16.05 -16.32 -7.41
N ILE A 4 -15.13 -16.09 -8.34
CA ILE A 4 -14.15 -15.00 -8.28
C ILE A 4 -14.43 -14.01 -9.39
N THR A 5 -14.34 -12.72 -9.08
CA THR A 5 -14.42 -11.66 -10.07
C THR A 5 -13.02 -11.26 -10.51
N ILE A 6 -12.72 -11.40 -11.80
CA ILE A 6 -11.47 -10.98 -12.43
C ILE A 6 -11.87 -10.01 -13.55
N ASP A 7 -11.30 -8.80 -13.57
CA ASP A 7 -11.63 -7.74 -14.55
C ASP A 7 -13.13 -7.43 -14.69
N GLY A 8 -13.88 -7.53 -13.57
CA GLY A 8 -15.33 -7.27 -13.54
C GLY A 8 -16.20 -8.41 -14.10
N GLN A 9 -15.60 -9.52 -14.54
CA GLN A 9 -16.32 -10.73 -14.93
C GLN A 9 -16.26 -11.78 -13.83
N SER A 10 -17.39 -12.42 -13.55
CA SER A 10 -17.49 -13.48 -12.54
C SER A 10 -17.17 -14.83 -13.17
N TYR A 11 -16.20 -15.53 -12.61
CA TYR A 11 -15.78 -16.87 -13.01
C TYR A 11 -16.03 -17.86 -11.87
N GLU A 12 -16.47 -19.05 -12.23
CA GLU A 12 -16.51 -20.18 -11.32
C GLU A 12 -15.08 -20.67 -11.08
N LEU A 13 -14.64 -20.75 -9.82
CA LEU A 13 -13.29 -21.21 -9.49
C LEU A 13 -13.03 -22.63 -10.03
N SER A 14 -14.07 -23.46 -10.08
CA SER A 14 -14.03 -24.82 -10.66
C SER A 14 -13.86 -24.83 -12.18
N SER A 15 -14.20 -23.75 -12.88
CA SER A 15 -14.05 -23.62 -14.34
C SER A 15 -12.67 -23.13 -14.78
N LEU A 16 -11.85 -22.63 -13.83
CA LEU A 16 -10.48 -22.19 -14.11
C LEU A 16 -9.55 -23.38 -14.32
N SER A 17 -8.56 -23.22 -15.20
CA SER A 17 -7.47 -24.19 -15.35
C SER A 17 -6.61 -24.24 -14.09
N GLU A 18 -5.84 -25.30 -13.93
CA GLU A 18 -4.95 -25.46 -12.77
C GLU A 18 -3.88 -24.36 -12.73
N GLU A 19 -3.36 -23.98 -13.89
CA GLU A 19 -2.40 -22.88 -14.03
C GLU A 19 -3.02 -21.54 -13.63
N ALA A 20 -4.26 -21.27 -14.04
CA ALA A 20 -4.99 -20.06 -13.67
C ALA A 20 -5.22 -19.98 -12.16
N ARG A 21 -5.56 -21.11 -11.51
CA ARG A 21 -5.69 -21.17 -10.04
C ARG A 21 -4.35 -20.93 -9.33
N ALA A 22 -3.26 -21.51 -9.83
CA ALA A 22 -1.93 -21.30 -9.26
C ALA A 22 -1.49 -19.83 -9.33
N GLN A 23 -1.75 -19.17 -10.48
CA GLN A 23 -1.50 -17.74 -10.64
C GLN A 23 -2.39 -16.88 -9.74
N LEU A 24 -3.67 -17.23 -9.59
CA LEU A 24 -4.60 -16.55 -8.70
C LEU A 24 -4.13 -16.59 -7.24
N VAL A 25 -3.66 -17.74 -6.75
CA VAL A 25 -3.09 -17.87 -5.41
C VAL A 25 -1.85 -16.98 -5.25
N SER A 26 -0.98 -16.99 -6.26
CA SER A 26 0.24 -16.15 -6.26
C SER A 26 -0.10 -14.66 -6.23
N LEU A 27 -1.12 -14.24 -7.00
CA LEU A 27 -1.59 -12.86 -7.01
C LEU A 27 -2.20 -12.45 -5.67
N GLN A 28 -3.05 -13.30 -5.08
CA GLN A 28 -3.63 -13.03 -3.75
C GLN A 28 -2.56 -12.85 -2.68
N PHE A 29 -1.50 -13.66 -2.72
CA PHE A 29 -0.36 -13.51 -1.82
C PHE A 29 0.34 -12.15 -2.01
N VAL A 30 0.62 -11.75 -3.24
CA VAL A 30 1.25 -10.46 -3.53
C VAL A 30 0.37 -9.28 -3.11
N GLU A 31 -0.93 -9.34 -3.35
CA GLU A 31 -1.88 -8.30 -2.93
C GLU A 31 -1.93 -8.14 -1.41
N GLN A 32 -1.90 -9.25 -0.66
CA GLN A 32 -1.83 -9.21 0.80
C GLN A 32 -0.54 -8.53 1.29
N GLU A 33 0.60 -8.84 0.66
CA GLU A 33 1.86 -8.19 1.00
C GLU A 33 1.88 -6.70 0.65
N ILE A 34 1.30 -6.31 -0.50
CA ILE A 34 1.12 -4.90 -0.87
C ILE A 34 0.29 -4.18 0.20
N ALA A 35 -0.85 -4.74 0.59
CA ALA A 35 -1.70 -4.15 1.63
C ALA A 35 -0.94 -4.00 2.97
N ARG A 36 -0.16 -5.02 3.36
CA ARG A 36 0.68 -4.97 4.57
C ARG A 36 1.71 -3.84 4.49
N LEU A 37 2.40 -3.69 3.36
CA LEU A 37 3.39 -2.63 3.16
C LEU A 37 2.76 -1.24 3.15
N GLN A 38 1.56 -1.08 2.57
CA GLN A 38 0.82 0.18 2.61
C GLN A 38 0.48 0.62 4.04
N LEU A 39 0.09 -0.32 4.90
CA LEU A 39 -0.14 -0.04 6.33
C LEU A 39 1.14 0.44 7.03
N GLN A 40 2.28 -0.22 6.76
CA GLN A 40 3.57 0.20 7.31
C GLN A 40 3.97 1.59 6.80
N MET A 41 3.76 1.85 5.52
CA MET A 41 4.02 3.14 4.90
C MET A 41 3.17 4.25 5.54
N ALA A 42 1.89 4.01 5.79
CA ALA A 42 1.01 4.97 6.45
C ALA A 42 1.48 5.32 7.88
N ALA A 43 1.93 4.31 8.63
CA ALA A 43 2.51 4.52 9.96
C ALA A 43 3.79 5.39 9.90
N LEU A 44 4.70 5.09 8.96
CA LEU A 44 5.93 5.87 8.76
C LEU A 44 5.65 7.29 8.27
N GLN A 45 4.66 7.49 7.40
CA GLN A 45 4.23 8.82 6.97
C GLN A 45 3.70 9.65 8.14
N THR A 46 2.96 9.03 9.07
CA THR A 46 2.49 9.68 10.29
C THR A 46 3.68 10.12 11.16
N ALA A 47 4.65 9.22 11.39
CA ALA A 47 5.86 9.54 12.14
C ALA A 47 6.68 10.65 11.47
N ARG A 48 6.87 10.60 10.14
CA ARG A 48 7.54 11.65 9.36
C ARG A 48 6.87 13.00 9.57
N ASN A 49 5.54 13.07 9.53
CA ASN A 49 4.79 14.32 9.71
C ASN A 49 4.96 14.87 11.13
N ALA A 50 4.96 14.00 12.15
CA ALA A 50 5.22 14.39 13.53
C ALA A 50 6.63 14.97 13.69
N TYR A 51 7.65 14.29 13.17
CA TYR A 51 9.04 14.77 13.22
C TYR A 51 9.24 16.07 12.43
N ALA A 52 8.63 16.20 11.25
CA ALA A 52 8.69 17.44 10.48
C ALA A 52 8.04 18.62 11.24
N SER A 53 6.95 18.37 11.95
CA SER A 53 6.27 19.39 12.77
C SER A 53 7.10 19.78 14.00
N ALA A 54 7.69 18.80 14.69
CA ALA A 54 8.60 19.04 15.80
C ALA A 54 9.82 19.87 15.35
N LEU A 55 10.44 19.50 14.21
CA LEU A 55 11.56 20.25 13.66
C LEU A 55 11.20 21.71 13.39
N LYS A 56 10.02 21.98 12.78
CA LYS A 56 9.54 23.35 12.53
C LYS A 56 9.51 24.21 13.79
N ALA A 57 9.09 23.64 14.93
CA ALA A 57 9.02 24.36 16.20
C ALA A 57 10.40 24.76 16.75
N HIS A 58 11.47 24.10 16.31
CA HIS A 58 12.84 24.40 16.69
C HIS A 58 13.59 25.29 15.69
N LEU A 59 12.96 25.65 14.56
CA LEU A 59 13.57 26.55 13.58
C LEU A 59 13.27 28.02 13.90
N PRO A 60 14.20 28.94 13.60
CA PRO A 60 13.94 30.37 13.72
C PRO A 60 12.79 30.81 12.78
N ALA A 61 11.96 31.73 13.26
CA ALA A 61 10.83 32.29 12.54
C ALA A 61 11.29 32.94 11.22
N GLY A 62 10.94 32.35 10.08
CA GLY A 62 11.37 32.78 8.75
C GLY A 62 11.64 31.65 7.75
N SER A 63 11.70 30.39 8.21
CA SER A 63 11.86 29.22 7.34
C SER A 63 10.51 28.72 6.79
N GLU A 64 9.81 29.57 6.03
CA GLU A 64 8.47 29.30 5.47
C GLU A 64 8.41 28.10 4.49
N LYS A 65 9.54 27.59 4.03
CA LYS A 65 9.59 26.50 3.05
C LYS A 65 10.50 25.36 3.51
N ILE A 66 10.06 24.60 4.52
CA ILE A 66 10.55 23.24 4.67
C ILE A 66 9.92 22.38 3.55
N LYS A 67 10.47 22.48 2.34
CA LYS A 67 10.40 21.36 1.39
C LYS A 67 11.35 20.31 1.92
N LEU A 68 10.85 19.43 2.79
CA LEU A 68 11.59 18.23 3.20
C LEU A 68 11.60 17.30 1.97
N SER A 69 12.49 17.60 1.03
CA SER A 69 12.86 16.69 -0.05
C SER A 69 13.67 15.59 0.62
N VAL A 70 12.98 14.57 1.09
CA VAL A 70 13.63 13.30 1.38
C VAL A 70 14.10 12.78 0.01
N PRO A 71 15.40 12.43 -0.16
CA PRO A 71 15.88 11.84 -1.40
C PRO A 71 15.12 10.56 -1.77
#